data_AF-A0A969Y7W4-F1
#
_entry.id   AF-A0A969Y7W4-F1
#
_cell.length_a   1.000
_cell.length_b   1.000
_cell.length_c   1.000
_cell.angle_alpha   90.00
_cell.angle_beta   90.00
_cell.angle_gamma   90.00
#
_symmetry.space_group_name_H-M   'P 1'
#
loop_
_entity.id
_entity.type
_entity.pdbx_description
1 polymer ?
#
loop_
_entity_poly.entity_id
_entity_poly.type
_entity_poly.pdbx_seq_one_letter_code
_entity_poly.pdbx_strand_id
1 'polypeptide(L)' 'MTDDNQRHLMTRVASMYYEEDMTQQQIADLMGVSRIRIVRLLKEARQQGIVTINIKSEFKENVDIARQLKNVLGLR' A
#
# COMPACT_ATOMS: atom_id res chain seq x y z
N MET A 1 13.81 -10.85 16.27
CA MET A 1 14.63 -9.63 16.37
C MET A 1 14.84 -8.95 15.01
N THR A 2 15.08 -9.67 13.91
CA THR A 2 15.21 -9.08 12.55
C THR A 2 13.89 -8.57 11.98
N ASP A 3 12.80 -9.28 12.22
CA ASP A 3 11.49 -8.95 11.64
C ASP A 3 10.91 -7.64 12.19
N ASP A 4 11.09 -7.37 13.49
CA ASP A 4 10.61 -6.14 14.11
C ASP A 4 11.29 -4.89 13.51
N ASN A 5 12.61 -4.95 13.29
CA ASN A 5 13.35 -3.85 12.67
C ASN A 5 12.89 -3.59 11.23
N GLN A 6 12.61 -4.64 10.46
CA GLN A 6 12.11 -4.48 9.10
C GLN A 6 10.68 -3.94 9.10
N ARG A 7 9.84 -4.38 10.04
CA ARG A 7 8.48 -3.86 10.22
C ARG A 7 8.48 -2.38 10.59
N HIS A 8 9.34 -1.96 11.53
CA HIS A 8 9.54 -0.55 11.87
C HIS A 8 9.99 0.28 10.67
N LEU A 9 10.91 -0.24 9.85
CA LEU A 9 11.37 0.44 8.65
C LEU A 9 10.23 0.63 7.63
N MET A 10 9.41 -0.40 7.42
CA MET A 10 8.24 -0.34 6.55
C MET A 10 7.21 0.68 7.04
N THR A 11 6.90 0.66 8.34
CA THR A 11 5.99 1.65 8.95
C THR A 11 6.51 3.07 8.74
N ARG A 12 7.79 3.33 9.03
CA ARG A 12 8.38 4.66 8.89
C ARG A 12 8.34 5.15 7.44
N VAL A 13 8.68 4.29 6.47
CA VAL A 13 8.61 4.64 5.04
C VAL A 13 7.17 4.87 4.59
N ALA A 14 6.22 4.11 5.10
CA ALA A 14 4.81 4.30 4.80
C ALA A 14 4.27 5.62 5.36
N SER A 15 4.59 5.97 6.61
CA SER A 15 4.21 7.26 7.21
C SER A 15 4.73 8.44 6.38
N MET A 16 6.02 8.46 6.04
CA MET A 16 6.58 9.52 5.20
C MET A 16 5.87 9.63 3.83
N TYR A 17 5.44 8.52 3.25
CA TYR A 17 4.80 8.53 1.94
C TYR A 17 3.31 8.90 1.97
N TYR A 18 2.54 8.36 2.92
CA TYR A 18 1.07 8.52 2.95
C TYR A 18 0.58 9.57 3.94
N GLU A 19 1.35 9.90 4.98
CA GLU A 19 0.99 10.90 5.99
C GLU A 19 1.68 12.23 5.75
N GLU A 20 2.94 12.21 5.28
CA GLU A 20 3.75 13.40 5.03
C GLU A 20 3.82 13.79 3.53
N ASP A 21 3.10 13.08 2.66
CA ASP A 21 3.06 13.29 1.19
C ASP A 21 4.44 13.37 0.51
N MET A 22 5.48 12.76 1.11
CA MET A 22 6.81 12.75 0.52
C MET A 22 6.84 11.83 -0.71
N THR A 23 7.56 12.26 -1.75
CA THR A 23 7.83 11.39 -2.90
C THR A 23 8.78 10.26 -2.52
N GLN A 24 8.69 9.14 -3.24
CA GLN A 24 9.61 8.00 -3.04
C GLN A 24 11.09 8.38 -3.25
N GLN A 25 11.37 9.41 -4.06
CA GLN A 25 12.74 9.90 -4.27
C GLN A 25 13.21 10.71 -3.05
N GLN A 26 12.40 11.63 -2.53
CA GLN A 26 12.75 12.38 -1.31
C GLN A 26 13.01 11.45 -0.11
N ILE A 27 12.19 10.39 0.03
CA ILE A 27 12.38 9.39 1.08
C ILE A 27 13.68 8.61 0.87
N ALA A 28 14.00 8.25 -0.37
CA ALA A 28 15.24 7.56 -0.73
C ALA A 28 16.47 8.40 -0.38
N ASP A 29 16.46 9.68 -0.74
CA ASP A 29 17.54 10.63 -0.48
C ASP A 29 17.70 10.83 1.05
N LEU A 30 16.60 11.02 1.77
CA LEU A 30 16.60 11.19 3.22
C LEU A 30 17.15 9.97 3.97
N MET A 31 16.80 8.76 3.52
CA MET A 31 17.25 7.52 4.16
C MET A 31 18.60 7.00 3.64
N GLY A 32 19.20 7.65 2.63
CA GLY A 32 20.46 7.21 2.03
C GLY A 32 20.35 5.85 1.33
N VAL A 33 19.22 5.57 0.68
CA VAL A 33 18.97 4.30 -0.01
C VAL A 33 18.45 4.52 -1.42
N SER A 34 18.44 3.47 -2.25
CA SER A 34 17.88 3.59 -3.60
C SER A 34 16.35 3.75 -3.58
N ARG A 35 15.82 4.51 -4.55
CA ARG A 35 14.37 4.61 -4.80
C ARG A 35 13.70 3.24 -4.98
N ILE A 36 14.39 2.29 -5.61
CA ILE A 36 13.90 0.90 -5.79
C ILE A 36 13.66 0.23 -4.43
N ARG A 37 14.54 0.46 -3.44
CA ARG A 37 14.36 -0.08 -2.08
C ARG A 37 13.11 0.51 -1.42
N ILE A 38 12.86 1.82 -1.57
CA ILE A 38 11.65 2.48 -1.05
C ILE A 38 10.39 1.88 -1.68
N VAL A 39 10.37 1.71 -3.00
CA VAL A 39 9.26 1.06 -3.71
C VAL A 39 8.99 -0.35 -3.17
N ARG A 40 10.07 -1.13 -2.93
CA ARG A 40 9.95 -2.48 -2.38
C ARG A 40 9.38 -2.47 -0.97
N LEU A 41 9.86 -1.58 -0.09
CA LEU A 41 9.37 -1.43 1.28
C LEU A 41 7.88 -1.04 1.32
N LEU A 42 7.44 -0.10 0.48
CA LEU A 42 6.02 0.27 0.38
C LEU A 42 5.14 -0.86 -0.17
N LYS A 43 5.70 -1.73 -1.02
CA LYS A 43 4.99 -2.93 -1.50
C LYS A 43 4.88 -3.97 -0.39
N GLU A 44 5.98 -4.26 0.30
CA GLU A 44 6.01 -5.19 1.43
C GLU A 44 5.08 -4.72 2.57
N ALA A 45 5.05 -3.42 2.87
CA ALA A 45 4.17 -2.83 3.88
C ALA A 45 2.69 -3.08 3.58
N ARG A 46 2.29 -3.02 2.30
CA ARG A 46 0.92 -3.36 1.87
C ARG A 46 0.65 -4.86 1.95
N GLN A 47 1.61 -5.69 1.52
CA GLN A 47 1.46 -7.15 1.56
C GLN A 47 1.35 -7.70 2.99
N GLN A 48 2.07 -7.09 3.94
CA GLN A 48 2.04 -7.48 5.35
C GLN A 48 0.90 -6.82 6.15
N GLY A 49 0.02 -6.05 5.49
CA GLY A 49 -1.12 -5.39 6.13
C GLY A 49 -0.74 -4.21 7.03
N ILE A 50 0.51 -3.74 6.99
CA ILE A 50 0.95 -2.53 7.71
C ILE A 50 0.24 -1.30 7.12
N VAL A 51 0.05 -1.29 5.81
CA VAL A 51 -0.71 -0.24 5.10
C VAL A 51 -1.98 -0.86 4.52
N THR A 52 -3.13 -0.31 4.92
CA THR A 52 -4.43 -0.61 4.34
C THR A 52 -4.98 0.63 3.65
N ILE A 53 -5.22 0.55 2.34
CA ILE A 53 -5.78 1.67 1.57
C ILE A 53 -7.28 1.47 1.45
N ASN A 54 -8.06 2.34 2.09
CA ASN A 54 -9.51 2.36 1.96
C ASN A 54 -9.96 3.49 1.02
N ILE A 55 -10.42 3.12 -0.17
CA ILE A 55 -11.01 4.06 -1.13
C ILE A 55 -12.52 4.04 -0.92
N LYS A 56 -13.07 5.14 -0.40
CA LYS A 56 -14.51 5.40 -0.37
C LYS A 56 -14.94 5.89 -1.75
N SER A 57 -15.92 5.22 -2.35
CA SER A 57 -16.50 5.61 -3.62
C SER A 57 -18.01 5.37 -3.57
N GLU A 58 -18.79 6.35 -4.00
CA GLU A 58 -20.25 6.24 -4.14
C GLU A 58 -20.64 5.23 -5.24
N PHE A 59 -19.72 4.92 -6.16
CA PHE A 59 -19.93 3.95 -7.23
C PHE A 59 -19.54 2.51 -6.82
N LYS A 60 -18.94 2.31 -5.64
CA LYS A 60 -18.43 1.01 -5.23
C LYS A 60 -19.55 -0.01 -4.95
N GLU A 61 -20.69 0.45 -4.44
CA GLU A 61 -21.86 -0.41 -4.20
C GLU A 61 -22.33 -1.08 -5.49
N ASN A 62 -22.39 -0.33 -6.60
CA ASN A 62 -22.78 -0.89 -7.90
C ASN A 62 -21.72 -1.84 -8.47
N VAL A 63 -20.43 -1.58 -8.25
CA VAL A 63 -19.34 -2.44 -8.75
C VAL A 63 -19.27 -3.74 -7.96
N ASP A 64 -19.45 -3.71 -6.64
CA ASP A 64 -19.42 -4.91 -5.81
C ASP A 64 -20.65 -5.78 -6.06
N ILE A 65 -21.85 -5.20 -6.22
CA ILE A 65 -23.06 -5.93 -6.62
C ILE A 65 -22.91 -6.53 -8.02
N ALA A 66 -22.43 -5.75 -9.00
CA ALA A 66 -22.23 -6.25 -10.36
C ALA A 66 -21.18 -7.36 -10.42
N ARG A 67 -20.10 -7.25 -9.63
CA ARG A 67 -19.04 -8.27 -9.53
C ARG A 67 -19.54 -9.53 -8.83
N GLN A 68 -20.39 -9.40 -7.80
CA GLN A 68 -21.06 -10.53 -7.16
C GLN A 68 -22.05 -11.22 -8.09
N LEU A 69 -22.90 -10.46 -8.80
CA LEU A 69 -23.82 -10.98 -9.82
C LEU A 69 -23.07 -11.71 -10.93
N LYS A 70 -21.96 -11.16 -11.42
CA LYS A 70 -21.12 -11.80 -12.44
C LYS A 70 -20.59 -13.15 -11.97
N ASN A 71 -20.15 -13.26 -10.71
CA ASN A 71 -19.65 -14.50 -10.13
C ASN A 71 -20.75 -15.54 -9.90
N VAL A 72 -21.94 -15.11 -9.43
CA VAL A 72 -23.08 -16.02 -9.21
C VAL A 72 -23.67 -16.51 -10.54
N LEU A 73 -23.70 -15.64 -11.57
CA LEU A 73 -24.32 -15.93 -12.86
C LEU A 73 -23.33 -16.47 -13.91
N GLY A 74 -22.04 -16.60 -13.58
CA GLY A 74 -21.02 -17.16 -14.48
C GLY A 74 -20.79 -16.36 -15.78
N LEU A 75 -21.17 -15.08 -15.79
CA LEU A 75 -21.06 -14.24 -16.99
C LEU A 75 -19.58 -13.89 -17.23
N ARG A 76 -19.10 -14.05 -18.47
CA ARG A 76 -17.72 -13.70 -18.87
C ARG A 76 -17.59 -12.22 -19.25
#